data_AF-A0A522Q6G7-F1
#
_entry.id   AF-A0A522Q6G7-F1
#
_cell.length_a   1.000
_cell.length_b   1.000
_cell.length_c   1.000
_cell.angle_alpha   90.00
_cell.angle_beta   90.00
_cell.angle_gamma   90.00
#
_symmetry.space_group_name_H-M   'P 1'
#
loop_
_entity.id
_entity.type
_entity.pdbx_description
1 polymer ?
#
loop_
_entity_poly.entity_id
_entity_poly.type
_entity_poly.pdbx_seq_one_letter_code
_entity_poly.pdbx_strand_id
1 'polypeptide(L)'
;MISIKEGWDADKRQRFEDVELHSSEDLGFSNRPYYKQRKAGIWIALILLAMVVAAVGAGGHWILSNQSAQLAWLPGISKSVSSLRERTTALEADLKEWSAKQEVLAARMQKLDGEWESRLKGVRQYAAELVAHAIQKEHADLNQRAAALNAQVDEMKSRQQADQAHLEQLEHDLASTRQDLASVKDGSSNQLAALQEQQASAHDQIASLNGLLSTDQVGFEAQKGRDEQIIPGISLHLTRMDISHQRFQGWIWLKGSGRRIWFRRQAIESPVVFYPDPGGEACELVVTRVNRKDAAGYLLIPSDSQQHFGHIASNIKSTTRAGKNDY
;
A
#
# COMPACT_ATOMS: atom_id res chain seq x y z
N MET A 1 26.14 -0.11 50.39
CA MET A 1 26.07 0.77 49.21
C MET A 1 25.88 -0.10 47.99
N ILE A 2 24.69 0.05 47.40
CA ILE A 2 24.24 -0.22 46.02
C ILE A 2 24.44 -1.64 45.45
N SER A 3 23.34 -2.39 45.59
CA SER A 3 22.91 -3.57 44.85
C SER A 3 22.01 -3.11 43.70
N ILE A 4 22.20 -3.61 42.47
CA ILE A 4 21.15 -3.61 41.44
C ILE A 4 21.20 -4.94 40.69
N LYS A 5 20.10 -5.68 40.86
CA LYS A 5 19.74 -6.93 40.22
C LYS A 5 18.50 -6.60 39.40
N GLU A 6 18.59 -6.56 38.08
CA GLU A 6 17.42 -6.51 37.21
C GLU A 6 17.69 -7.40 35.99
N GLY A 7 17.01 -8.54 35.96
CA GLY A 7 16.69 -9.21 34.71
C GLY A 7 15.31 -8.74 34.27
N TRP A 8 15.12 -8.55 32.97
CA TRP A 8 13.81 -8.59 32.35
C TRP A 8 13.92 -9.14 30.93
N ASP A 9 12.88 -9.91 30.64
CA ASP A 9 12.69 -10.87 29.58
C ASP A 9 12.59 -10.30 28.16
N ALA A 10 12.80 -11.26 27.26
CA ALA A 10 12.46 -11.23 25.87
C ALA A 10 10.94 -11.05 25.62
N ASP A 11 10.66 -10.82 24.34
CA ASP A 11 9.36 -10.99 23.68
C ASP A 11 8.49 -9.72 23.56
N LYS A 12 8.61 -9.09 22.40
CA LYS A 12 7.60 -8.20 21.83
C LYS A 12 7.22 -8.72 20.45
N ARG A 13 6.15 -9.53 20.41
CA ARG A 13 5.27 -9.66 19.24
C ARG A 13 3.87 -9.21 19.59
N GLN A 14 3.30 -8.43 18.67
CA GLN A 14 1.91 -8.03 18.60
C GLN A 14 0.96 -9.23 18.46
N ARG A 15 -0.20 -9.19 19.11
CA ARG A 15 -1.51 -9.19 18.42
C ARG A 15 -2.64 -8.94 19.41
N PHE A 16 -3.40 -7.88 19.12
CA PHE A 16 -4.70 -7.59 19.71
C PHE A 16 -5.75 -8.40 18.95
N GLU A 17 -6.34 -9.40 19.58
CA GLU A 17 -7.71 -9.87 19.27
C GLU A 17 -8.29 -10.33 20.61
N ASP A 18 -9.29 -9.61 21.10
CA ASP A 18 -10.34 -10.07 22.02
C ASP A 18 -11.27 -8.88 22.32
N VAL A 19 -12.31 -8.74 21.50
CA VAL A 19 -13.52 -7.99 21.83
C VAL A 19 -14.70 -8.89 21.49
N GLU A 20 -15.05 -9.74 22.45
CA GLU A 20 -16.36 -10.40 22.49
C GLU A 20 -17.41 -9.34 22.86
N LEU A 21 -18.27 -8.98 21.91
CA LEU A 21 -19.47 -8.20 22.17
C LEU A 21 -20.70 -9.12 22.14
N HIS A 22 -21.40 -9.04 23.26
CA HIS A 22 -22.73 -9.52 23.58
C HIS A 22 -23.67 -9.75 22.38
N SER A 23 -24.23 -10.96 22.39
CA SER A 23 -25.43 -11.35 21.67
C SER A 23 -26.67 -10.71 22.31
N SER A 24 -27.54 -10.13 21.50
CA SER A 24 -28.93 -9.81 21.85
C SER A 24 -29.76 -9.77 20.57
N GLU A 25 -30.38 -10.90 20.27
CA GLU A 25 -31.58 -10.96 19.45
C GLU A 25 -32.77 -10.58 20.33
N ASP A 26 -33.50 -9.51 19.97
CA ASP A 26 -34.96 -9.55 20.06
C ASP A 26 -35.61 -8.57 19.07
N LEU A 27 -36.69 -9.04 18.46
CA LEU A 27 -37.40 -8.51 17.31
C LEU A 27 -38.48 -7.51 17.75
N GLY A 28 -38.52 -6.34 17.12
CA GLY A 28 -39.59 -5.36 17.30
C GLY A 28 -39.86 -4.56 16.04
N PHE A 29 -40.85 -5.00 15.27
CA PHE A 29 -41.45 -4.33 14.12
C PHE A 29 -41.61 -2.80 14.30
N SER A 30 -41.08 -2.00 13.37
CA SER A 30 -41.85 -0.88 12.82
C SER A 30 -41.43 -0.54 11.39
N ASN A 31 -42.43 -0.64 10.52
CA ASN A 31 -42.40 -0.42 9.09
C ASN A 31 -42.21 1.08 8.78
N ARG A 32 -41.09 1.48 8.14
CA ARG A 32 -40.96 2.79 7.50
C ARG A 32 -40.15 2.68 6.21
N PRO A 33 -40.74 2.98 5.03
CA PRO A 33 -40.00 2.95 3.79
C PRO A 33 -39.07 4.16 3.68
N TYR A 34 -37.87 3.87 3.17
CA TYR A 34 -36.84 4.80 2.74
C TYR A 34 -37.39 5.83 1.74
N TYR A 35 -37.36 7.12 2.09
CA TYR A 35 -37.51 8.20 1.12
C TYR A 35 -36.16 8.86 0.83
N LYS A 36 -35.72 8.66 -0.41
CA LYS A 36 -34.60 9.33 -1.07
C LYS A 36 -34.62 10.84 -0.81
N GLN A 37 -33.52 11.32 -0.25
CA GLN A 37 -33.13 12.72 -0.25
C GLN A 37 -32.96 13.20 -1.70
N ARG A 38 -33.84 14.12 -2.13
CA ARG A 38 -33.63 15.15 -3.18
C ARG A 38 -34.89 15.99 -3.47
N LYS A 39 -36.02 15.77 -2.77
CA LYS A 39 -37.25 16.59 -2.90
C LYS A 39 -37.69 17.31 -1.61
N ALA A 40 -36.86 17.36 -0.56
CA ALA A 40 -37.25 17.95 0.72
C ALA A 40 -37.44 19.49 0.67
N GLY A 41 -36.68 20.21 -0.17
CA GLY A 41 -36.79 21.68 -0.27
C GLY A 41 -38.10 22.15 -0.93
N ILE A 42 -38.62 21.39 -1.89
CA ILE A 42 -39.85 21.75 -2.63
C ILE A 42 -41.09 21.58 -1.75
N TRP A 43 -41.10 20.57 -0.88
CA TRP A 43 -42.22 20.34 0.04
C TRP A 43 -42.32 21.40 1.14
N ILE A 44 -41.19 21.95 1.62
CA ILE A 44 -41.19 23.02 2.63
C ILE A 44 -41.71 24.34 2.04
N ALA A 45 -41.34 24.67 0.80
CA ALA A 45 -41.85 25.87 0.12
C ALA A 45 -43.38 25.81 -0.14
N LEU A 46 -43.91 24.62 -0.44
CA LEU A 46 -45.34 24.41 -0.67
C LEU A 46 -46.18 24.58 0.60
N ILE A 47 -45.67 24.12 1.74
CA ILE A 47 -46.34 24.29 3.05
C ILE A 47 -46.36 25.78 3.45
N LEU A 48 -45.29 26.52 3.17
CA LEU A 48 -45.19 27.94 3.50
C LEU A 48 -46.15 28.80 2.66
N LEU A 49 -46.33 28.49 1.37
CA LEU A 49 -47.28 29.18 0.50
C LEU A 49 -48.73 28.93 0.93
N ALA A 50 -49.08 27.69 1.30
CA ALA A 50 -50.42 27.35 1.78
C ALA A 50 -50.80 28.10 3.07
N MET A 51 -49.82 28.30 3.96
CA MET A 51 -50.05 29.02 5.22
C MET A 51 -50.33 30.52 4.99
N VAL A 52 -49.69 31.13 3.98
CA VAL A 52 -49.93 32.55 3.62
C VAL A 52 -51.33 32.75 3.01
N VAL A 53 -51.79 31.83 2.17
CA VAL A 53 -53.15 31.91 1.57
C VAL A 53 -54.24 31.70 2.63
N ALA A 54 -54.02 30.81 3.60
CA ALA A 54 -54.95 30.60 4.71
C ALA A 54 -55.06 31.84 5.63
N ALA A 55 -53.95 32.54 5.87
CA ALA A 55 -53.94 33.76 6.67
C ALA A 55 -54.71 34.92 6.01
N VAL A 56 -54.59 35.06 4.67
CA VAL A 56 -55.33 36.08 3.91
C VAL A 56 -56.83 35.76 3.84
N GLY A 57 -57.19 34.48 3.69
CA GLY A 57 -58.59 34.04 3.71
C GLY A 57 -59.29 34.27 5.06
N ALA A 58 -58.60 33.99 6.17
CA ALA A 58 -59.13 34.22 7.51
C ALA A 58 -59.25 35.72 7.85
N GLY A 59 -58.31 36.56 7.37
CA GLY A 59 -58.36 38.01 7.56
C GLY A 59 -59.55 38.68 6.88
N GLY A 60 -59.94 38.21 5.68
CA GLY A 60 -61.11 38.71 4.96
C GLY A 60 -62.45 38.35 5.64
N HIS A 61 -62.54 37.18 6.26
CA HIS A 61 -63.75 36.77 6.99
C HIS A 61 -63.95 37.59 8.27
N TRP A 62 -62.87 37.99 8.93
CA TRP A 62 -62.94 38.72 10.21
C TRP A 62 -63.38 40.18 10.05
N ILE A 63 -63.08 40.81 8.90
CA ILE A 63 -63.51 42.20 8.62
C ILE A 63 -65.00 42.30 8.27
N LEU A 64 -65.62 41.22 7.76
CA LEU A 64 -67.05 41.16 7.44
C LEU A 64 -67.92 40.74 8.64
N SER A 65 -67.38 39.98 9.60
CA SER A 65 -68.14 39.53 10.77
C SER A 65 -68.23 40.56 11.90
N ASN A 66 -67.49 41.67 11.85
CA ASN A 66 -67.47 42.68 12.91
C ASN A 66 -68.48 43.83 12.74
N GLN A 67 -69.52 43.63 11.92
CA GLN A 67 -70.63 44.58 11.74
C GLN A 67 -72.02 44.00 12.09
N SER A 68 -72.09 43.11 13.08
CA SER A 68 -73.36 42.61 13.63
C SER A 68 -73.72 43.29 14.95
N ALA A 69 -73.67 44.62 15.01
CA ALA A 69 -74.01 45.35 16.24
C ALA A 69 -74.77 46.66 15.98
N GLN A 70 -75.74 46.68 15.07
CA GLN A 70 -76.76 47.74 15.02
C GLN A 70 -78.13 47.18 14.58
N LEU A 71 -78.74 46.37 15.45
CA LEU A 71 -80.16 45.96 15.35
C LEU A 71 -80.96 46.62 16.49
N ALA A 72 -81.09 47.95 16.44
CA ALA A 72 -81.88 48.74 17.39
C ALA A 72 -82.73 49.82 16.68
N TRP A 73 -83.47 49.41 15.65
CA TRP A 73 -84.41 50.22 14.86
C TRP A 73 -85.52 49.23 14.45
N LEU A 74 -86.75 49.15 15.00
CA LEU A 74 -87.77 50.14 15.37
C LEU A 74 -88.81 49.52 16.34
N PRO A 75 -89.34 50.33 17.27
CA PRO A 75 -90.76 50.37 17.57
C PRO A 75 -91.29 51.76 17.15
N GLY A 76 -91.67 51.92 15.88
CA GLY A 76 -92.04 53.25 15.34
C GLY A 76 -92.87 53.23 14.07
N ILE A 77 -93.62 52.16 13.80
CA ILE A 77 -94.37 51.98 12.54
C ILE A 77 -95.79 52.60 12.61
N SER A 78 -96.22 53.11 13.76
CA SER A 78 -97.56 53.69 13.95
C SER A 78 -97.71 55.15 13.46
N LYS A 79 -96.64 55.81 12.98
CA LYS A 79 -96.71 57.15 12.36
C LYS A 79 -96.61 57.15 10.82
N SER A 80 -96.50 55.97 10.20
CA SER A 80 -96.14 55.84 8.77
C SER A 80 -97.31 56.04 7.79
N VAL A 81 -98.57 56.01 8.25
CA VAL A 81 -99.72 55.92 7.33
C VAL A 81 -100.08 57.28 6.71
N SER A 82 -99.81 58.40 7.38
CA SER A 82 -100.05 59.74 6.82
C SER A 82 -98.91 60.22 5.91
N SER A 83 -97.65 59.88 6.21
CA SER A 83 -96.49 60.24 5.36
C SER A 83 -96.37 59.38 4.09
N LEU A 84 -97.04 58.22 4.03
CA LEU A 84 -97.10 57.41 2.81
C LEU A 84 -97.87 58.08 1.67
N ARG A 85 -98.84 58.96 1.97
CA ARG A 85 -99.69 59.62 0.96
C ARG A 85 -98.99 60.81 0.29
N GLU A 86 -98.16 61.56 1.02
CA GLU A 86 -97.30 62.60 0.42
C GLU A 86 -96.10 61.98 -0.31
N ARG A 87 -95.59 60.83 0.16
CA ARG A 87 -94.50 60.13 -0.51
C ARG A 87 -94.90 59.52 -1.84
N THR A 88 -96.18 59.17 -2.03
CA THR A 88 -96.66 58.61 -3.31
C THR A 88 -96.73 59.67 -4.41
N THR A 89 -97.13 60.90 -4.08
CA THR A 89 -97.14 61.99 -5.07
C THR A 89 -95.72 62.48 -5.42
N ALA A 90 -94.80 62.50 -4.44
CA ALA A 90 -93.39 62.77 -4.70
C ALA A 90 -92.72 61.71 -5.58
N LEU A 91 -93.05 60.42 -5.36
CA LEU A 91 -92.57 59.32 -6.21
C LEU A 91 -93.06 59.41 -7.65
N GLU A 92 -94.28 59.89 -7.89
CA GLU A 92 -94.81 60.05 -9.25
C GLU A 92 -94.08 61.16 -10.01
N ALA A 93 -93.68 62.24 -9.33
CA ALA A 93 -92.85 63.29 -9.91
C ALA A 93 -91.43 62.78 -10.20
N ASP A 94 -90.81 62.06 -9.25
CA ASP A 94 -89.48 61.46 -9.44
C ASP A 94 -89.45 60.42 -10.57
N LEU A 95 -90.53 59.67 -10.78
CA LEU A 95 -90.61 58.69 -11.87
C LEU A 95 -90.59 59.36 -13.26
N LYS A 96 -91.27 60.50 -13.39
CA LYS A 96 -91.27 61.29 -14.63
C LYS A 96 -89.93 61.96 -14.88
N GLU A 97 -89.25 62.42 -13.84
CA GLU A 97 -87.89 62.96 -13.99
C GLU A 97 -86.87 61.86 -14.33
N TRP A 98 -87.05 60.67 -13.76
CA TRP A 98 -86.21 59.52 -14.05
C TRP A 98 -86.34 59.05 -15.50
N SER A 99 -87.56 58.98 -16.04
CA SER A 99 -87.75 58.60 -17.44
C SER A 99 -87.08 59.58 -18.40
N ALA A 100 -87.16 60.89 -18.12
CA ALA A 100 -86.45 61.91 -18.89
C ALA A 100 -84.92 61.76 -18.80
N LYS A 101 -84.38 61.39 -17.63
CA LYS A 101 -82.94 61.11 -17.45
C LYS A 101 -82.49 59.84 -18.20
N GLN A 102 -83.36 58.85 -18.35
CA GLN A 102 -83.06 57.60 -19.05
C GLN A 102 -82.83 57.83 -20.56
N GLU A 103 -83.60 58.71 -21.20
CA GLU A 103 -83.40 59.05 -22.62
C GLU A 103 -82.04 59.73 -22.86
N VAL A 104 -81.63 60.64 -21.98
CA VAL A 104 -80.31 61.30 -22.06
C VAL A 104 -79.18 60.31 -21.81
N LEU A 105 -79.38 59.34 -20.92
CA LEU A 105 -78.40 58.28 -20.67
C LEU A 105 -78.24 57.36 -21.88
N ALA A 106 -79.35 56.99 -22.53
CA ALA A 106 -79.33 56.17 -23.75
C ALA A 106 -78.57 56.88 -24.89
N ALA A 107 -78.79 58.18 -25.08
CA ALA A 107 -78.06 58.98 -26.06
C ALA A 107 -76.55 59.07 -25.74
N ARG A 108 -76.17 59.15 -24.45
CA ARG A 108 -74.76 59.13 -24.03
C ARG A 108 -74.12 57.75 -24.22
N MET A 109 -74.85 56.67 -23.96
CA MET A 109 -74.35 55.30 -24.13
C MET A 109 -74.03 55.01 -25.60
N GLN A 110 -74.89 55.39 -26.55
CA GLN A 110 -74.61 55.21 -27.98
C GLN A 110 -73.33 55.93 -28.43
N LYS A 111 -73.07 57.12 -27.88
CA LYS A 111 -71.84 57.87 -28.21
C LYS A 111 -70.59 57.23 -27.60
N LEU A 112 -70.70 56.71 -26.38
CA LEU A 112 -69.63 55.99 -25.70
C LEU A 112 -69.32 54.66 -26.39
N ASP A 113 -70.32 53.92 -26.88
CA ASP A 113 -70.11 52.65 -27.58
C ASP A 113 -69.27 52.85 -28.84
N GLY A 114 -69.58 53.88 -29.66
CA GLY A 114 -68.81 54.19 -30.86
C GLY A 114 -67.36 54.60 -30.56
N GLU A 115 -67.14 55.39 -29.51
CA GLU A 115 -65.79 55.80 -29.09
C GLU A 115 -65.00 54.63 -28.49
N TRP A 116 -65.66 53.78 -27.69
CA TRP A 116 -65.07 52.61 -27.07
C TRP A 116 -64.61 51.60 -28.11
N GLU A 117 -65.42 51.34 -29.14
CA GLU A 117 -65.06 50.39 -30.20
C GLU A 117 -63.83 50.86 -31.00
N SER A 118 -63.74 52.17 -31.28
CA SER A 118 -62.59 52.76 -31.96
C SER A 118 -61.32 52.67 -31.11
N ARG A 119 -61.40 52.98 -29.80
CA ARG A 119 -60.26 52.89 -28.88
C ARG A 119 -59.83 51.44 -28.66
N LEU A 120 -60.79 50.51 -28.54
CA LEU A 120 -60.52 49.09 -28.38
C LEU A 120 -59.81 48.49 -29.60
N LYS A 121 -60.19 48.90 -30.82
CA LYS A 121 -59.52 48.47 -32.06
C LYS A 121 -58.06 48.94 -32.11
N GLY A 122 -57.78 50.20 -31.75
CA GLY A 122 -56.41 50.74 -31.70
C GLY A 122 -55.53 50.04 -30.66
N VAL A 123 -56.06 49.80 -29.45
CA VAL A 123 -55.33 49.06 -28.39
C VAL A 123 -55.09 47.61 -28.80
N ARG A 124 -56.06 46.95 -29.45
CA ARG A 124 -55.92 45.56 -29.89
C ARG A 124 -54.84 45.39 -30.96
N GLN A 125 -54.72 46.35 -31.88
CA GLN A 125 -53.67 46.32 -32.91
C GLN A 125 -52.29 46.55 -32.29
N TYR A 126 -52.14 47.55 -31.43
CA TYR A 126 -50.89 47.82 -30.73
C TYR A 126 -50.45 46.67 -29.80
N ALA A 127 -51.41 46.04 -29.10
CA ALA A 127 -51.14 44.86 -28.28
C ALA A 127 -50.74 43.65 -29.13
N ALA A 128 -51.36 43.44 -30.30
CA ALA A 128 -51.00 42.34 -31.19
C ALA A 128 -49.56 42.46 -31.71
N GLU A 129 -49.11 43.69 -32.01
CA GLU A 129 -47.75 43.94 -32.50
C GLU A 129 -46.68 43.78 -31.42
N LEU A 130 -46.95 44.27 -30.20
CA LEU A 130 -46.06 44.09 -29.05
C LEU A 130 -45.95 42.63 -28.62
N VAL A 131 -47.08 41.90 -28.62
CA VAL A 131 -47.11 40.47 -28.27
C VAL A 131 -46.39 39.63 -29.33
N ALA A 132 -46.53 39.95 -30.62
CA ALA A 132 -45.79 39.27 -31.68
C ALA A 132 -44.27 39.44 -31.52
N HIS A 133 -43.79 40.66 -31.24
CA HIS A 133 -42.36 40.92 -31.01
C HIS A 133 -41.84 40.28 -29.72
N ALA A 134 -42.62 40.27 -28.65
CA ALA A 134 -42.24 39.66 -27.38
C ALA A 134 -42.15 38.13 -27.49
N ILE A 135 -43.15 37.48 -28.11
CA ILE A 135 -43.18 36.03 -28.32
C ILE A 135 -41.99 35.57 -29.17
N GLN A 136 -41.67 36.29 -30.24
CA GLN A 136 -40.58 35.90 -31.13
C GLN A 136 -39.20 36.01 -30.46
N LYS A 137 -38.99 37.04 -29.65
CA LYS A 137 -37.74 37.23 -28.89
C LYS A 137 -37.58 36.19 -27.78
N GLU A 138 -38.66 35.84 -27.09
CA GLU A 138 -38.66 34.83 -26.05
C GLU A 138 -38.40 33.43 -26.63
N HIS A 139 -39.00 33.08 -27.78
CA HIS A 139 -38.71 31.82 -28.46
C HIS A 139 -37.25 31.73 -28.94
N ALA A 140 -36.68 32.82 -29.45
CA ALA A 140 -35.27 32.83 -29.85
C ALA A 140 -34.33 32.60 -28.66
N ASP A 141 -34.59 33.27 -27.53
CA ASP A 141 -33.79 33.12 -26.31
C ASP A 141 -33.96 31.72 -25.69
N LEU A 142 -35.18 31.18 -25.65
CA LEU A 142 -35.43 29.81 -25.19
C LEU A 142 -34.76 28.77 -26.08
N ASN A 143 -34.78 28.95 -27.41
CA ASN A 143 -34.13 28.02 -28.32
C ASN A 143 -32.60 28.08 -28.19
N GLN A 144 -32.04 29.28 -27.99
CA GLN A 144 -30.61 29.46 -27.73
C GLN A 144 -30.19 28.81 -26.41
N ARG A 145 -30.98 28.97 -25.34
CA ARG A 145 -30.75 28.31 -24.04
C ARG A 145 -30.89 26.80 -24.14
N ALA A 146 -31.86 26.29 -24.89
CA ALA A 146 -32.04 24.86 -25.12
C ALA A 146 -30.86 24.26 -25.89
N ALA A 147 -30.35 24.96 -26.92
CA ALA A 147 -29.16 24.55 -27.66
C ALA A 147 -27.91 24.53 -26.76
N ALA A 148 -27.72 25.56 -25.93
CA ALA A 148 -26.60 25.62 -24.99
C ALA A 148 -26.67 24.52 -23.91
N LEU A 149 -27.87 24.21 -23.42
CA LEU A 149 -28.08 23.14 -22.45
C LEU A 149 -27.81 21.76 -23.06
N ASN A 150 -28.28 21.51 -24.28
CA ASN A 150 -28.01 20.26 -24.99
C ASN A 150 -26.51 20.08 -25.24
N ALA A 151 -25.81 21.14 -25.66
CA ALA A 151 -24.36 21.10 -25.82
C ALA A 151 -23.63 20.74 -24.51
N GLN A 152 -24.07 21.31 -23.37
CA GLN A 152 -23.52 20.96 -22.06
C GLN A 152 -23.81 19.50 -21.65
N VAL A 153 -25.01 18.99 -21.94
CA VAL A 153 -25.37 17.61 -21.65
C VAL A 153 -24.55 16.64 -22.51
N ASP A 154 -24.35 16.95 -23.78
CA ASP A 154 -23.55 16.13 -24.68
C ASP A 154 -22.06 16.17 -24.29
N GLU A 155 -21.54 17.33 -23.89
CA GLU A 155 -20.19 17.45 -23.35
C GLU A 155 -20.04 16.65 -22.05
N MET A 156 -21.01 16.71 -21.13
CA MET A 156 -20.99 15.96 -19.89
C MET A 156 -21.03 14.45 -20.13
N LYS A 157 -21.87 13.98 -21.06
CA LYS A 157 -21.90 12.57 -21.46
C LYS A 157 -20.58 12.13 -22.09
N SER A 158 -20.00 12.96 -22.94
CA SER A 158 -18.71 12.69 -23.55
C SER A 158 -17.59 12.61 -22.51
N ARG A 159 -17.58 13.51 -21.52
CA ARG A 159 -16.62 13.47 -20.40
C ARG A 159 -16.83 12.22 -19.55
N GLN A 160 -18.07 11.88 -19.22
CA GLN A 160 -18.37 10.66 -18.46
C GLN A 160 -17.93 9.39 -19.21
N GLN A 161 -18.13 9.35 -20.53
CA GLN A 161 -17.70 8.22 -21.35
C GLN A 161 -16.17 8.15 -21.46
N ALA A 162 -15.49 9.29 -21.57
CA ALA A 162 -14.03 9.35 -21.51
C ALA A 162 -13.51 8.88 -20.14
N ASP A 163 -14.08 9.38 -19.04
CA ASP A 163 -13.71 8.96 -17.68
C ASP A 163 -13.91 7.46 -17.48
N GLN A 164 -14.99 6.89 -18.02
CA GLN A 164 -15.21 5.44 -17.96
C GLN A 164 -14.15 4.65 -18.75
N ALA A 165 -13.79 5.09 -19.95
CA ALA A 165 -12.71 4.47 -20.73
C ALA A 165 -11.35 4.60 -20.02
N HIS A 166 -11.09 5.74 -19.37
CA HIS A 166 -9.89 5.95 -18.55
C HIS A 166 -9.86 5.01 -17.33
N LEU A 167 -10.99 4.76 -16.69
CA LEU A 167 -11.08 3.81 -15.57
C LEU A 167 -10.82 2.37 -16.04
N GLU A 168 -11.41 1.95 -17.16
CA GLU A 168 -11.16 0.63 -17.75
C GLU A 168 -9.67 0.46 -18.11
N GLN A 169 -9.04 1.51 -18.64
CA GLN A 169 -7.60 1.50 -18.94
C GLN A 169 -6.75 1.41 -17.65
N LEU A 170 -7.10 2.16 -16.60
CA LEU A 170 -6.40 2.09 -15.31
C LEU A 170 -6.54 0.71 -14.64
N GLU A 171 -7.71 0.09 -14.74
CA GLU A 171 -7.91 -1.28 -14.26
C GLU A 171 -7.05 -2.28 -15.04
N HIS A 172 -6.95 -2.13 -16.36
CA HIS A 172 -6.09 -2.95 -17.20
C HIS A 172 -4.60 -2.75 -16.84
N ASP A 173 -4.15 -1.52 -16.68
CA ASP A 173 -2.79 -1.17 -16.30
C ASP A 173 -2.44 -1.72 -14.91
N LEU A 174 -3.38 -1.64 -13.95
CA LEU A 174 -3.21 -2.23 -12.62
C LEU A 174 -3.14 -3.76 -12.67
N ALA A 175 -3.95 -4.42 -13.50
CA ALA A 175 -3.89 -5.86 -13.69
C ALA A 175 -2.55 -6.30 -14.30
N SER A 176 -2.08 -5.60 -15.34
CA SER A 176 -0.78 -5.83 -15.96
C SER A 176 0.36 -5.63 -14.95
N THR A 177 0.34 -4.52 -14.22
CA THR A 177 1.38 -4.20 -13.22
C THR A 177 1.43 -5.26 -12.12
N ARG A 178 0.28 -5.78 -11.68
CA ARG A 178 0.23 -6.89 -10.70
C ARG A 178 0.83 -8.18 -11.25
N GLN A 179 0.55 -8.50 -12.52
CA GLN A 179 1.10 -9.68 -13.17
C GLN A 179 2.61 -9.57 -13.38
N ASP A 180 3.10 -8.39 -13.76
CA ASP A 180 4.53 -8.12 -13.91
C ASP A 180 5.25 -8.24 -12.55
N LEU A 181 4.67 -7.69 -11.48
CA LEU A 181 5.23 -7.79 -10.14
C LEU A 181 5.29 -9.24 -9.64
N ALA A 182 4.26 -10.06 -9.93
CA ALA A 182 4.28 -11.49 -9.63
C ALA A 182 5.41 -12.21 -10.40
N SER A 183 5.53 -11.93 -11.69
CA SER A 183 6.56 -12.53 -12.55
C SER A 183 7.98 -12.16 -12.11
N VAL A 184 8.20 -10.89 -11.72
CA VAL A 184 9.49 -10.42 -11.19
C VAL A 184 9.81 -11.07 -9.84
N LYS A 185 8.81 -11.22 -8.96
CA LYS A 185 8.98 -11.87 -7.66
C LYS A 185 9.36 -13.35 -7.84
N ASP A 186 8.66 -14.06 -8.72
CA ASP A 186 8.93 -15.47 -9.00
C ASP A 186 10.31 -15.65 -9.66
N GLY A 187 10.65 -14.79 -10.63
CA GLY A 187 11.98 -14.77 -11.24
C GLY A 187 13.10 -14.53 -10.22
N SER A 188 12.91 -13.57 -9.30
CA SER A 188 13.88 -13.27 -8.24
C SER A 188 14.03 -14.44 -7.26
N SER A 189 12.92 -15.09 -6.88
CA SER A 189 12.96 -16.27 -6.00
C SER A 189 13.72 -17.44 -6.64
N ASN A 190 13.50 -17.67 -7.93
CA ASN A 190 14.20 -18.74 -8.66
C ASN A 190 15.69 -18.44 -8.82
N GLN A 191 16.07 -17.18 -9.07
CA GLN A 191 17.47 -16.76 -9.13
C GLN A 191 18.16 -16.92 -7.77
N LEU A 192 17.50 -16.54 -6.68
CA LEU A 192 18.04 -16.74 -5.33
C LEU A 192 18.25 -18.22 -5.01
N ALA A 193 17.29 -19.08 -5.37
CA ALA A 193 17.43 -20.53 -5.19
C ALA A 193 18.61 -21.09 -6.01
N ALA A 194 18.76 -20.69 -7.27
CA ALA A 194 19.86 -21.12 -8.12
C ALA A 194 21.23 -20.66 -7.59
N LEU A 195 21.33 -19.41 -7.10
CA LEU A 195 22.55 -18.90 -6.48
C LEU A 195 22.90 -19.65 -5.20
N GLN A 196 21.91 -19.96 -4.37
CA GLN A 196 22.12 -20.72 -3.14
C GLN A 196 22.61 -22.14 -3.42
N GLU A 197 22.06 -22.81 -4.44
CA GLU A 197 22.50 -24.15 -4.86
C GLU A 197 23.91 -24.14 -5.46
N GLN A 198 24.24 -23.11 -6.25
CA GLN A 198 25.60 -22.92 -6.77
C GLN A 198 26.61 -22.66 -5.65
N GLN A 199 26.23 -21.87 -4.63
CA GLN A 199 27.08 -21.61 -3.47
C GLN A 199 27.29 -22.87 -2.62
N ALA A 200 26.26 -23.68 -2.40
CA ALA A 200 26.38 -24.95 -1.70
C ALA A 200 27.34 -25.90 -2.44
N SER A 201 27.16 -26.04 -3.76
CA SER A 201 28.02 -26.85 -4.60
C SER A 201 29.47 -26.36 -4.60
N ALA A 202 29.69 -25.04 -4.64
CA ALA A 202 31.03 -24.47 -4.54
C ALA A 202 31.66 -24.70 -3.15
N HIS A 203 30.86 -24.63 -2.09
CA HIS A 203 31.33 -24.91 -0.73
C HIS A 203 31.74 -26.37 -0.56
N ASP A 204 30.95 -27.31 -1.07
CA ASP A 204 31.27 -28.74 -1.05
C ASP A 204 32.54 -29.05 -1.87
N GLN A 205 32.70 -28.40 -3.03
CA GLN A 205 33.94 -28.49 -3.82
C GLN A 205 35.14 -27.95 -3.04
N ILE A 206 35.03 -26.77 -2.41
CA ILE A 206 36.11 -26.21 -1.59
C ILE A 206 36.42 -27.12 -0.40
N ALA A 207 35.43 -27.66 0.28
CA ALA A 207 35.61 -28.59 1.39
C ALA A 207 36.34 -29.87 0.93
N SER A 208 35.97 -30.42 -0.23
CA SER A 208 36.65 -31.58 -0.81
C SER A 208 38.10 -31.29 -1.23
N LEU A 209 38.36 -30.11 -1.80
CA LEU A 209 39.72 -29.66 -2.14
C LEU A 209 40.56 -29.44 -0.89
N ASN A 210 39.99 -28.89 0.18
CA ASN A 210 40.68 -28.72 1.45
C ASN A 210 40.98 -30.05 2.14
N GLY A 211 40.08 -31.03 2.02
CA GLY A 211 40.32 -32.41 2.46
C GLY A 211 41.50 -33.05 1.72
N LEU A 212 41.61 -32.83 0.41
CA LEU A 212 42.71 -33.36 -0.42
C LEU A 212 44.05 -32.66 -0.18
N LEU A 213 44.04 -31.42 0.30
CA LEU A 213 45.25 -30.62 0.55
C LEU A 213 45.64 -30.56 2.04
N SER A 214 44.90 -31.27 2.91
CA SER A 214 45.20 -31.30 4.34
C SER A 214 46.59 -31.91 4.56
N THR A 215 47.50 -31.05 4.99
CA THR A 215 48.89 -31.39 5.28
C THR A 215 49.14 -31.04 6.74
N ASP A 216 49.52 -32.02 7.54
CA ASP A 216 49.80 -31.84 8.94
C ASP A 216 51.19 -31.24 9.14
N GLN A 217 51.25 -30.16 9.91
CA GLN A 217 52.49 -29.48 10.25
C GLN A 217 53.03 -29.99 11.59
N VAL A 218 54.18 -30.66 11.58
CA VAL A 218 54.87 -31.12 12.80
C VAL A 218 56.11 -30.25 13.04
N GLY A 219 56.09 -29.46 14.10
CA GLY A 219 57.23 -28.65 14.52
C GLY A 219 58.38 -29.51 15.06
N PHE A 220 59.63 -29.10 14.80
CA PHE A 220 60.81 -29.74 15.35
C PHE A 220 61.89 -28.74 15.75
N GLU A 221 62.78 -29.20 16.63
CA GLU A 221 64.03 -28.53 16.98
C GLU A 221 65.15 -29.57 16.94
N ALA A 222 66.22 -29.29 16.19
CA ALA A 222 67.31 -30.23 15.98
C ALA A 222 68.66 -29.62 16.34
N GLN A 223 69.49 -30.37 17.08
CA GLN A 223 70.82 -29.92 17.50
C GLN A 223 71.91 -30.31 16.49
N LYS A 224 72.94 -29.46 16.40
CA LYS A 224 74.11 -29.73 15.55
C LYS A 224 74.84 -30.99 16.01
N GLY A 225 75.10 -31.89 15.06
CA GLY A 225 75.89 -33.10 15.29
C GLY A 225 75.15 -34.18 16.08
N ARG A 226 73.83 -34.06 16.25
CA ARG A 226 72.98 -35.08 16.87
C ARG A 226 71.90 -35.54 15.89
N ASP A 227 71.53 -36.80 16.03
CA ASP A 227 70.38 -37.37 15.34
C ASP A 227 69.14 -37.06 16.16
N GLU A 228 68.23 -36.26 15.62
CA GLU A 228 66.99 -35.89 16.27
C GLU A 228 65.80 -36.48 15.53
N GLN A 229 64.93 -37.18 16.26
CA GLN A 229 63.76 -37.80 15.67
C GLN A 229 62.61 -36.79 15.60
N ILE A 230 62.23 -36.38 14.39
CA ILE A 230 61.14 -35.43 14.17
C ILE A 230 59.79 -36.14 14.33
N ILE A 231 59.66 -37.28 13.66
CA ILE A 231 58.53 -38.20 13.79
C ILE A 231 59.04 -39.64 13.81
N PRO A 232 58.24 -40.60 14.29
CA PRO A 232 58.55 -42.02 14.16
C PRO A 232 59.00 -42.37 12.74
N GLY A 233 60.21 -42.92 12.60
CA GLY A 233 60.78 -43.31 11.31
C GLY A 233 61.49 -42.23 10.48
N ILE A 234 61.44 -40.95 10.87
CA ILE A 234 62.20 -39.87 10.22
C ILE A 234 63.09 -39.16 11.24
N SER A 235 64.40 -39.21 11.03
CA SER A 235 65.39 -38.53 11.86
C SER A 235 66.19 -37.52 11.06
N LEU A 236 66.48 -36.37 11.64
CA LEU A 236 67.26 -35.29 11.05
C LEU A 236 68.60 -35.18 11.77
N HIS A 237 69.67 -35.07 10.99
CA HIS A 237 71.00 -34.79 11.50
C HIS A 237 71.58 -33.54 10.83
N LEU A 238 71.93 -32.54 11.64
CA LEU A 238 72.52 -31.30 11.17
C LEU A 238 74.04 -31.34 11.27
N THR A 239 74.74 -31.32 10.14
CA THR A 239 76.21 -31.38 10.12
C THR A 239 76.85 -29.99 10.23
N ARG A 240 76.27 -28.99 9.55
CA ARG A 240 76.77 -27.60 9.58
C ARG A 240 75.62 -26.62 9.43
N MET A 241 75.77 -25.48 10.10
CA MET A 241 74.89 -24.33 9.99
C MET A 241 75.77 -23.10 9.76
N ASP A 242 75.33 -22.26 8.85
CA ASP A 242 75.92 -20.98 8.50
C ASP A 242 74.89 -19.90 8.81
N ILE A 243 75.08 -19.25 9.95
CA ILE A 243 74.14 -18.24 10.46
C ILE A 243 74.19 -16.98 9.58
N SER A 244 75.38 -16.62 9.08
CA SER A 244 75.59 -15.40 8.29
C SER A 244 74.86 -15.45 6.95
N HIS A 245 74.80 -16.64 6.33
CA HIS A 245 74.08 -16.83 5.07
C HIS A 245 72.72 -17.52 5.25
N GLN A 246 72.32 -17.82 6.50
CA GLN A 246 71.14 -18.58 6.84
C GLN A 246 71.02 -19.90 6.06
N ARG A 247 72.10 -20.70 6.07
CA ARG A 247 72.16 -21.98 5.36
C ARG A 247 72.45 -23.13 6.31
N PHE A 248 71.95 -24.30 5.97
CA PHE A 248 72.19 -25.52 6.72
C PHE A 248 72.54 -26.69 5.78
N GLN A 249 73.18 -27.70 6.34
CA GLN A 249 73.48 -28.95 5.65
C GLN A 249 73.39 -30.10 6.63
N GLY A 250 73.03 -31.26 6.10
CA GLY A 250 72.76 -32.40 6.93
C GLY A 250 72.24 -33.56 6.11
N TRP A 251 71.61 -34.48 6.83
CA TRP A 251 70.93 -35.58 6.22
C TRP A 251 69.67 -35.97 6.99
N ILE A 252 68.70 -36.52 6.28
CA ILE A 252 67.52 -37.16 6.83
C ILE A 252 67.74 -38.67 6.74
N TRP A 253 67.45 -39.38 7.82
CA TRP A 253 67.38 -40.83 7.84
C TRP A 253 65.94 -41.29 7.85
N LEU A 254 65.62 -42.13 6.86
CA LEU A 254 64.32 -42.74 6.70
C LEU A 254 64.42 -44.18 7.17
N LYS A 255 63.83 -44.49 8.32
CA LYS A 255 63.85 -45.84 8.90
C LYS A 255 63.09 -46.84 8.02
N GLY A 256 61.98 -46.42 7.40
CA GLY A 256 61.15 -47.27 6.54
C GLY A 256 61.89 -47.78 5.31
N SER A 257 62.63 -46.90 4.62
CA SER A 257 63.39 -47.25 3.43
C SER A 257 64.87 -47.58 3.69
N GLY A 258 65.38 -47.35 4.90
CA GLY A 258 66.78 -47.55 5.26
C GLY A 258 67.75 -46.61 4.52
N ARG A 259 67.25 -45.46 4.04
CA ARG A 259 68.00 -44.54 3.18
C ARG A 259 68.36 -43.25 3.91
N ARG A 260 69.51 -42.69 3.51
CA ARG A 260 69.97 -41.37 3.94
C ARG A 260 69.86 -40.38 2.79
N ILE A 261 69.13 -39.29 3.01
CA ILE A 261 68.96 -38.20 2.06
C ILE A 261 69.85 -37.05 2.49
N TRP A 262 70.81 -36.68 1.66
CA TRP A 262 71.74 -35.59 1.95
C TRP A 262 71.25 -34.30 1.33
N PHE A 263 71.20 -33.23 2.11
CA PHE A 263 70.93 -31.88 1.63
C PHE A 263 72.11 -30.97 2.00
N ARG A 264 72.53 -30.14 1.04
CA ARG A 264 73.75 -29.33 1.15
C ARG A 264 73.45 -27.88 0.85
N ARG A 265 73.91 -26.98 1.72
CA ARG A 265 73.79 -25.52 1.56
C ARG A 265 72.33 -25.07 1.33
N GLN A 266 71.39 -25.75 1.98
CA GLN A 266 69.98 -25.42 1.92
C GLN A 266 69.75 -24.08 2.63
N ALA A 267 69.00 -23.17 2.03
CA ALA A 267 68.61 -21.92 2.68
C ALA A 267 67.47 -22.19 3.68
N ILE A 268 67.39 -21.40 4.75
CA ILE A 268 66.17 -21.39 5.56
C ILE A 268 64.96 -21.04 4.70
N GLU A 269 63.78 -21.47 5.12
CA GLU A 269 62.49 -21.29 4.43
C GLU A 269 62.39 -21.95 3.05
N SER A 270 63.47 -22.60 2.57
CA SER A 270 63.44 -23.38 1.35
C SER A 270 63.15 -24.85 1.66
N PRO A 271 62.04 -25.42 1.17
CA PRO A 271 61.63 -26.77 1.52
C PRO A 271 62.60 -27.81 0.97
N VAL A 272 62.95 -28.78 1.81
CA VAL A 272 63.59 -30.02 1.37
C VAL A 272 62.48 -31.04 1.17
N VAL A 273 62.14 -31.27 -0.09
CA VAL A 273 61.11 -32.24 -0.48
C VAL A 273 61.73 -33.63 -0.58
N PHE A 274 61.13 -34.61 0.08
CA PHE A 274 61.57 -36.01 0.01
C PHE A 274 60.41 -36.98 0.13
N TYR A 275 60.64 -38.21 -0.30
CA TYR A 275 59.65 -39.28 -0.32
C TYR A 275 60.07 -40.35 0.70
N PRO A 276 59.35 -40.51 1.83
CA PRO A 276 59.67 -41.50 2.86
C PRO A 276 59.64 -42.94 2.32
N ASP A 277 58.62 -43.23 1.51
CA ASP A 277 58.33 -44.52 0.90
C ASP A 277 58.41 -44.46 -0.63
N PRO A 278 58.84 -45.55 -1.30
CA PRO A 278 58.89 -45.61 -2.76
C PRO A 278 57.48 -45.54 -3.36
N GLY A 279 57.14 -44.43 -4.01
CA GLY A 279 55.82 -44.18 -4.57
C GLY A 279 54.82 -43.56 -3.58
N GLY A 280 55.26 -43.22 -2.36
CA GLY A 280 54.46 -42.49 -1.38
C GLY A 280 54.41 -40.99 -1.67
N GLU A 281 53.70 -40.26 -0.81
CA GLU A 281 53.53 -38.82 -0.94
C GLU A 281 54.77 -38.04 -0.48
N ALA A 282 54.92 -36.82 -0.98
CA ALA A 282 56.05 -35.97 -0.65
C ALA A 282 55.91 -35.38 0.76
N CYS A 283 56.95 -35.51 1.58
CA CYS A 283 57.09 -34.73 2.80
C CYS A 283 58.00 -33.52 2.54
N GLU A 284 57.67 -32.39 3.15
CA GLU A 284 58.48 -31.18 3.03
C GLU A 284 59.05 -30.77 4.37
N LEU A 285 60.39 -30.77 4.49
CA LEU A 285 61.08 -30.25 5.66
C LEU A 285 61.42 -28.78 5.43
N VAL A 286 60.88 -27.90 6.26
CA VAL A 286 61.17 -26.47 6.22
C VAL A 286 61.87 -26.06 7.51
N VAL A 287 63.11 -25.59 7.40
CA VAL A 287 63.83 -24.97 8.53
C VAL A 287 63.56 -23.48 8.51
N THR A 288 62.94 -22.93 9.54
CA THR A 288 62.64 -21.49 9.64
C THR A 288 63.68 -20.72 10.42
N ARG A 289 64.47 -21.41 11.25
CA ARG A 289 65.46 -20.78 12.11
C ARG A 289 66.72 -21.62 12.21
N VAL A 290 67.88 -20.98 12.09
CA VAL A 290 69.18 -21.59 12.33
C VAL A 290 69.96 -20.76 13.35
N ASN A 291 70.47 -21.41 14.39
CA ASN A 291 71.33 -20.82 15.40
C ASN A 291 72.71 -21.51 15.36
N ARG A 292 73.60 -21.12 16.29
CA ARG A 292 74.96 -21.69 16.37
C ARG A 292 74.98 -23.16 16.77
N LYS A 293 73.96 -23.61 17.52
CA LYS A 293 73.90 -24.95 18.13
C LYS A 293 72.67 -25.76 17.72
N ASP A 294 71.61 -25.11 17.29
CA ASP A 294 70.33 -25.74 16.94
C ASP A 294 69.73 -25.10 15.68
N ALA A 295 68.73 -25.78 15.12
CA ALA A 295 67.82 -25.24 14.13
C ALA A 295 66.39 -25.68 14.45
N ALA A 296 65.42 -24.82 14.14
CA ALA A 296 64.01 -25.09 14.33
C ALA A 296 63.26 -24.96 13.01
N GLY A 297 62.18 -25.72 12.88
CA GLY A 297 61.41 -25.80 11.66
C GLY A 297 60.16 -26.62 11.82
N TYR A 298 59.57 -26.99 10.68
CA TYR A 298 58.44 -27.88 10.62
C TYR A 298 58.57 -28.87 9.48
N LEU A 299 57.94 -30.03 9.65
CA LEU A 299 57.76 -31.05 8.64
C LEU A 299 56.30 -31.05 8.23
N LEU A 300 56.04 -30.86 6.93
CA LEU A 300 54.73 -31.01 6.33
C LEU A 300 54.56 -32.47 5.92
N ILE A 301 53.55 -33.12 6.50
CA ILE A 301 53.21 -34.52 6.26
C ILE A 301 51.81 -34.56 5.67
N PRO A 302 51.61 -35.16 4.50
CA PRO A 302 50.28 -35.41 3.97
C PRO A 302 49.42 -36.19 4.97
N SER A 303 48.17 -35.80 5.20
CA SER A 303 47.34 -36.37 6.27
C SER A 303 47.14 -37.89 6.16
N ASP A 304 47.21 -38.48 4.95
CA ASP A 304 47.12 -39.94 4.75
C ASP A 304 48.39 -40.70 5.21
N SER A 305 49.54 -40.01 5.27
CA SER A 305 50.83 -40.61 5.61
C SER A 305 51.09 -40.70 7.12
N GLN A 306 50.40 -39.92 7.95
CA GLN A 306 50.60 -39.91 9.41
C GLN A 306 50.30 -41.27 10.08
N GLN A 307 49.29 -42.00 9.61
CA GLN A 307 48.90 -43.30 10.19
C GLN A 307 49.96 -44.39 9.96
N HIS A 308 50.75 -44.27 8.88
CA HIS A 308 51.79 -45.23 8.51
C HIS A 308 53.05 -45.12 9.36
N PHE A 309 53.43 -43.92 9.82
CA PHE A 309 54.63 -43.73 10.66
C PHE A 309 54.47 -44.31 12.07
N GLY A 310 53.25 -44.38 12.62
CA GLY A 310 52.96 -44.99 13.91
C GLY A 310 53.10 -46.52 13.94
N HIS A 311 52.77 -47.20 12.85
CA HIS A 311 52.76 -48.67 12.78
C HIS A 311 54.16 -49.31 12.62
N ILE A 312 55.19 -48.55 12.24
CA ILE A 312 56.55 -49.08 12.03
C ILE A 312 57.33 -49.20 13.37
N ALA A 313 56.87 -48.56 14.45
CA ALA A 313 57.52 -48.64 15.76
C ALA A 313 57.15 -49.91 16.57
N SER A 314 56.03 -50.57 16.27
CA SER A 314 55.50 -51.69 17.07
C SER A 314 55.98 -53.07 16.63
N ASN A 315 56.63 -53.21 15.46
CA ASN A 315 56.93 -54.53 14.88
C ASN A 315 58.39 -55.03 15.07
N ILE A 316 59.16 -54.44 16.00
CA ILE A 316 60.50 -54.93 16.36
C ILE A 316 60.58 -55.17 17.87
N LYS A 317 59.78 -56.10 18.39
CA LYS A 317 60.10 -56.80 19.63
C LYS A 317 59.66 -58.25 19.51
N SER A 318 60.63 -59.15 19.75
CA SER A 318 60.51 -60.60 19.96
C SER A 318 60.70 -61.50 18.74
N THR A 319 61.96 -61.66 18.32
CA THR A 319 62.43 -63.00 17.91
C THR A 319 63.79 -63.28 18.54
N THR A 320 63.79 -63.52 19.86
CA THR A 320 64.89 -64.22 20.51
C THR A 320 64.64 -65.71 20.30
N ARG A 321 65.24 -66.25 19.22
CA ARG A 321 65.26 -67.67 18.91
C ARG A 321 66.21 -68.36 19.89
N ALA A 322 65.67 -68.99 20.94
CA ALA A 322 66.41 -69.92 21.77
C ALA A 322 66.69 -71.20 20.96
N GLY A 323 67.92 -71.36 20.49
CA GLY A 323 68.42 -72.62 19.95
C GLY A 323 68.63 -73.60 21.10
N LYS A 324 67.78 -74.63 21.16
CA LYS A 324 68.00 -75.82 21.99
C LYS A 324 68.81 -76.80 21.14
N ASN A 325 70.09 -76.96 21.48
CA ASN A 325 70.92 -78.04 20.96
C ASN A 325 70.57 -79.32 21.73
N ASP A 326 70.19 -80.36 21.00
CA ASP A 326 70.27 -81.73 21.45
C ASP A 326 71.67 -82.25 21.15
N TYR A 327 72.41 -82.65 22.20
CA TYR A 327 73.40 -83.73 22.22
C TYR A 327 73.65 -84.13 23.68
#